data_AF-A0A356KCH5-F1
#
_entry.id   AF-A0A356KCH5-F1
#
_cell.length_a   1.000
_cell.length_b   1.000
_cell.length_c   1.000
_cell.angle_alpha   90.00
_cell.angle_beta   90.00
_cell.angle_gamma   90.00
#
_symmetry.space_group_name_H-M   'P 1'
#
loop_
_entity.id
_entity.type
_entity.pdbx_description
1 polymer ?
#
loop_
_entity_poly.entity_id
_entity_poly.type
_entity_poly.pdbx_seq_one_letter_code
_entity_poly.pdbx_strand_id
1 'polypeptide(L)'
;DDEIIGQGYNQSRTMADPTAHAEIVALRAACAFANNYRLPGATVYVTLEPCLMCIGSLIHARVYRLVYGAAEPKTGAIESTCRMLDDLPHNHAMKVSTGVLETECKCLVQNFFRARR
;
A
#
# COMPACT_ATOMS: atom_id res chain seq x y z
N ASP A 1 8.29 17.29 -2.24
CA ASP A 1 9.70 17.39 -2.61
C ASP A 1 10.14 16.32 -3.62
N ASP A 2 9.21 15.54 -4.19
CA ASP A 2 9.47 14.49 -5.20
C ASP A 2 10.63 13.52 -4.87
N GLU A 3 10.94 13.39 -3.57
CA GLU A 3 11.98 12.53 -3.04
C GLU A 3 11.38 11.20 -2.58
N ILE A 4 12.07 10.10 -2.91
CA ILE A 4 11.73 8.78 -2.40
C ILE A 4 12.33 8.64 -1.00
N ILE A 5 11.48 8.71 0.01
CA ILE A 5 11.88 8.58 1.42
C ILE A 5 11.78 7.15 1.97
N GLY A 6 11.14 6.24 1.22
CA GLY A 6 10.98 4.84 1.62
C GLY A 6 10.60 3.94 0.45
N GLN A 7 11.12 2.72 0.45
CA GLN A 7 10.84 1.71 -0.57
C GLN A 7 10.62 0.36 0.11
N GLY A 8 9.79 -0.49 -0.50
CA GLY A 8 9.45 -1.79 0.05
C GLY A 8 8.86 -2.71 -1.01
N TYR A 9 9.02 -4.01 -0.78
CA TYR A 9 8.36 -5.07 -1.52
C TYR A 9 7.91 -6.15 -0.53
N ASN A 10 7.03 -7.06 -0.97
CA ASN A 10 6.52 -8.11 -0.11
C ASN A 10 7.64 -9.07 0.35
N GLN A 11 7.82 -9.17 1.67
CA GLN A 11 8.89 -9.93 2.32
C GLN A 11 8.36 -10.92 3.36
N SER A 12 7.05 -11.17 3.44
CA SER A 12 6.46 -11.99 4.50
C SER A 12 7.09 -13.37 4.65
N ARG A 13 7.44 -14.02 3.52
CA ARG A 13 8.11 -15.32 3.53
C ARG A 13 9.58 -15.24 3.95
N THR A 14 10.32 -14.26 3.43
CA THR A 14 11.77 -14.13 3.68
C THR A 14 12.06 -13.66 5.09
N MET A 15 11.16 -12.85 5.67
CA MET A 15 11.28 -12.31 7.03
C MET A 15 10.50 -13.11 8.07
N ALA A 16 9.74 -14.14 7.66
CA ALA A 16 8.79 -14.85 8.52
C ALA A 16 7.87 -13.89 9.32
N ASP A 17 7.44 -12.80 8.68
CA ASP A 17 6.67 -11.71 9.28
C ASP A 17 5.37 -11.51 8.49
N PRO A 18 4.19 -11.81 9.09
CA PRO A 18 2.92 -11.66 8.39
C PRO A 18 2.59 -10.21 8.03
N THR A 19 3.25 -9.23 8.65
CA THR A 19 3.03 -7.80 8.41
C THR A 19 3.94 -7.22 7.33
N ALA A 20 4.95 -7.97 6.86
CA ALA A 20 5.97 -7.48 5.92
C ALA A 20 5.48 -7.37 4.46
N HIS A 21 4.32 -6.73 4.27
CA HIS A 21 3.81 -6.29 2.98
C HIS A 21 4.61 -5.08 2.46
N ALA A 22 4.56 -4.84 1.15
CA ALA A 22 5.33 -3.79 0.50
C ALA A 22 5.07 -2.40 1.12
N GLU A 23 3.80 -2.10 1.40
CA GLU A 23 3.32 -0.86 1.99
C GLU A 23 3.89 -0.67 3.39
N ILE A 24 3.89 -1.72 4.23
CA ILE A 24 4.41 -1.67 5.59
C ILE A 24 5.92 -1.50 5.60
N VAL A 25 6.63 -2.24 4.74
CA VAL A 25 8.10 -2.15 4.62
C VAL A 25 8.50 -0.73 4.16
N ALA A 26 7.84 -0.21 3.13
CA ALA A 26 8.09 1.14 2.62
C ALA A 26 7.77 2.21 3.67
N LEU A 27 6.65 2.06 4.38
CA LEU A 27 6.22 2.99 5.42
C LEU A 27 7.20 3.02 6.60
N ARG A 28 7.70 1.85 7.03
CA ARG A 28 8.74 1.76 8.07
C ARG A 28 10.02 2.47 7.65
N ALA A 29 10.47 2.27 6.41
CA ALA A 29 11.64 2.95 5.85
C ALA A 29 11.43 4.48 5.82
N ALA A 30 10.27 4.94 5.35
CA ALA A 30 9.91 6.36 5.30
C ALA A 30 9.85 7.00 6.69
N CYS A 31 9.26 6.33 7.68
CA CYS A 31 9.22 6.83 9.04
C CYS A 31 10.61 6.92 9.68
N ALA A 32 11.48 5.94 9.40
CA ALA A 32 12.86 5.98 9.87
C ALA A 32 13.66 7.13 9.23
N PHE A 33 13.50 7.34 7.91
CA PHE A 33 14.11 8.47 7.20
C PHE A 33 13.65 9.82 7.78
N ALA A 34 12.34 9.98 7.99
CA ALA A 34 11.76 11.21 8.52
C ALA A 34 11.98 11.39 10.05
N ASN A 35 12.50 10.36 10.72
CA ASN A 35 12.52 10.24 12.19
C ASN A 35 11.16 10.60 12.84
N ASN A 36 10.08 10.17 12.20
CA ASN A 36 8.71 10.50 12.60
C ASN A 36 7.75 9.42 12.11
N TYR A 37 6.80 9.03 12.95
CA TYR A 37 5.78 8.05 12.57
C TYR A 37 4.65 8.65 11.72
N ARG A 38 4.56 9.99 11.64
CA ARG A 38 3.59 10.71 10.82
C ARG A 38 4.24 11.27 9.56
N LEU A 39 3.56 11.09 8.44
CA LEU A 39 3.98 11.47 7.08
C LEU A 39 2.85 12.25 6.35
N PRO A 40 2.38 13.39 6.91
CA PRO A 40 1.20 14.13 6.44
C PRO A 40 1.29 14.68 5.00
N GLY A 41 2.48 14.76 4.41
CA GLY A 41 2.69 15.19 3.02
C GLY A 41 3.05 14.05 2.06
N ALA A 42 3.16 12.81 2.56
CA ALA A 42 3.66 11.70 1.75
C ALA A 42 2.59 11.16 0.80
N THR A 43 3.04 10.77 -0.39
CA THR A 43 2.26 9.95 -1.33
C THR A 43 2.86 8.56 -1.37
N VAL A 44 2.03 7.53 -1.17
CA VAL A 44 2.45 6.13 -1.27
C VAL A 44 1.99 5.56 -2.61
N TYR A 45 2.92 4.95 -3.34
CA TYR A 45 2.67 4.24 -4.59
C TYR A 45 2.82 2.74 -4.36
N VAL A 46 1.84 1.96 -4.82
CA VAL A 46 1.85 0.49 -4.67
C VAL A 46 1.24 -0.16 -5.91
N THR A 47 1.80 -1.26 -6.38
CA THR A 47 1.36 -1.88 -7.64
C THR A 47 -0.03 -2.51 -7.55
N LEU A 48 -0.45 -2.92 -6.36
CA LEU A 48 -1.68 -3.67 -6.12
C LEU A 48 -2.49 -2.98 -5.01
N GLU A 49 -3.81 -3.06 -5.10
CA GLU A 49 -4.73 -2.51 -4.09
C GLU A 49 -4.38 -3.06 -2.68
N PRO A 50 -4.11 -2.18 -1.71
CA PRO A 50 -3.71 -2.61 -0.38
C PRO A 50 -4.81 -3.35 0.38
N CYS A 51 -4.38 -4.27 1.25
CA CYS A 51 -5.28 -4.92 2.19
C CYS A 51 -5.62 -4.03 3.39
N LEU A 52 -6.58 -4.48 4.20
CA LEU A 52 -7.09 -3.75 5.37
C LEU A 52 -5.99 -3.31 6.35
N MET A 53 -5.02 -4.19 6.62
CA MET A 53 -3.87 -3.90 7.49
C MET A 53 -3.05 -2.71 6.95
N CYS A 54 -2.80 -2.71 5.64
CA CYS A 54 -1.96 -1.70 5.02
C CYS A 54 -2.69 -0.35 5.02
N ILE A 55 -3.97 -0.31 4.65
CA ILE A 55 -4.75 0.93 4.71
C ILE A 55 -4.81 1.50 6.13
N GLY A 56 -5.09 0.67 7.15
CA GLY A 56 -5.08 1.11 8.54
C GLY A 56 -3.73 1.72 8.94
N SER A 57 -2.62 1.11 8.52
CA SER A 57 -1.27 1.63 8.78
C SER A 57 -1.02 2.99 8.12
N LEU A 58 -1.48 3.17 6.87
CA LEU A 58 -1.36 4.45 6.15
C LEU A 58 -2.17 5.57 6.84
N ILE A 59 -3.37 5.27 7.35
CA ILE A 59 -4.20 6.21 8.12
C ILE A 59 -3.48 6.62 9.42
N HIS A 60 -2.90 5.66 10.14
CA HIS A 60 -2.14 5.93 11.36
C HIS A 60 -0.90 6.79 11.10
N ALA A 61 -0.24 6.57 9.97
CA ALA A 61 0.89 7.38 9.53
C ALA A 61 0.47 8.72 8.91
N ARG A 62 -0.83 9.04 8.83
CA ARG A 62 -1.33 10.30 8.25
C ARG A 62 -0.95 10.49 6.78
N VAL A 63 -0.76 9.42 6.02
CA VAL A 63 -0.38 9.52 4.61
C VAL A 63 -1.39 10.37 3.84
N TYR A 64 -0.92 11.36 3.10
CA TYR A 64 -1.78 12.29 2.36
C TYR A 64 -2.55 11.59 1.26
N ARG A 65 -1.83 10.77 0.48
CA ARG A 65 -2.36 10.16 -0.73
C ARG A 65 -1.83 8.74 -0.92
N LEU A 66 -2.72 7.84 -1.29
CA LEU A 66 -2.42 6.53 -1.81
C LEU A 66 -2.65 6.52 -3.33
N VAL A 67 -1.71 5.95 -4.06
CA VAL A 67 -1.82 5.68 -5.49
C VAL A 67 -1.57 4.19 -5.71
N TYR A 68 -2.50 3.49 -6.35
CA TYR A 68 -2.27 2.09 -6.72
C TYR A 68 -2.60 1.77 -8.18
N GLY A 69 -2.00 0.68 -8.65
CA GLY A 69 -2.14 0.20 -10.02
C GLY A 69 -3.38 -0.69 -10.20
N ALA A 70 -3.24 -1.98 -9.92
CA ALA A 70 -4.30 -2.96 -10.12
C ALA A 70 -5.16 -3.17 -8.86
N ALA A 71 -6.47 -3.38 -9.04
CA ALA A 71 -7.35 -3.86 -7.98
C ALA A 71 -6.95 -5.27 -7.51
N GLU A 72 -7.23 -5.61 -6.25
CA GLU A 72 -7.02 -6.95 -5.67
C GLU A 72 -8.37 -7.57 -5.26
N PRO A 73 -9.02 -8.32 -6.16
CA PRO A 73 -10.38 -8.81 -5.96
C PRO A 73 -10.57 -9.68 -4.71
N LYS A 74 -9.50 -10.28 -4.17
CA LYS A 74 -9.61 -11.23 -3.05
C LYS A 74 -9.45 -10.59 -1.68
N THR A 75 -8.66 -9.52 -1.58
CA THR A 75 -8.26 -8.95 -0.27
C THR A 75 -8.10 -7.43 -0.26
N GLY A 76 -8.29 -6.75 -1.39
CA GLY A 76 -8.20 -5.30 -1.49
C GLY A 76 -9.29 -4.61 -0.67
N ALA A 77 -8.91 -3.56 0.06
CA ALA A 77 -9.76 -2.92 1.08
C ALA A 77 -10.21 -1.49 0.72
N ILE A 78 -9.96 -1.05 -0.51
CA ILE A 78 -10.41 0.26 -1.01
C ILE A 78 -11.72 0.13 -1.78
N GLU A 79 -11.76 -0.81 -2.74
CA GLU A 79 -12.92 -1.00 -3.62
C GLU A 79 -13.29 -2.48 -3.82
N SER A 80 -12.36 -3.42 -3.61
CA SER A 80 -12.60 -4.83 -3.92
C SER A 80 -13.49 -5.55 -2.90
N THR A 81 -13.00 -5.76 -1.68
CA THR A 81 -13.69 -6.57 -0.66
C THR A 81 -14.41 -5.75 0.40
N CYS A 82 -13.96 -4.53 0.63
CA CYS A 82 -14.63 -3.54 1.45
C CYS A 82 -14.28 -2.13 0.96
N ARG A 83 -15.00 -1.13 1.46
CA ARG A 83 -14.75 0.28 1.18
C ARG A 83 -14.27 0.95 2.44
N MET A 84 -13.12 0.53 2.97
CA MET A 84 -12.68 0.90 4.33
C MET A 84 -12.72 2.41 4.60
N LEU A 85 -12.37 3.23 3.60
CA LEU A 85 -12.34 4.69 3.74
C LEU A 85 -13.74 5.32 3.83
N ASP A 86 -14.76 4.63 3.32
CA ASP A 86 -16.16 5.06 3.35
C ASP A 86 -16.93 4.42 4.52
N ASP A 87 -16.65 3.14 4.80
CA ASP A 87 -17.44 2.29 5.70
C ASP A 87 -17.09 2.49 7.20
N LEU A 88 -15.89 2.99 7.51
CA LEU A 88 -15.39 3.07 8.89
C LEU A 88 -14.97 4.49 9.28
N PRO A 89 -15.28 4.92 10.52
CA PRO A 89 -14.81 6.20 11.01
C PRO A 89 -13.29 6.18 11.19
N HIS A 90 -12.62 7.19 10.65
CA HIS A 90 -11.20 7.43 10.84
C HIS A 90 -10.94 8.92 11.07
N ASN A 91 -9.84 9.23 11.75
CA ASN A 91 -9.45 10.58 12.14
C ASN A 91 -8.50 11.25 11.12
N HIS A 92 -8.41 10.73 9.89
CA HIS A 92 -7.55 11.26 8.83
C HIS A 92 -8.06 10.89 7.46
N ALA A 93 -8.37 11.88 6.63
CA ALA A 93 -8.80 11.69 5.25
C ALA A 93 -7.58 11.52 4.33
N MET A 94 -7.46 10.32 3.74
CA MET A 94 -6.45 10.00 2.74
C MET A 94 -7.05 10.07 1.33
N LYS A 95 -6.40 10.77 0.40
CA LYS A 95 -6.79 10.76 -1.01
C LYS A 95 -6.39 9.46 -1.67
N VAL A 96 -7.20 8.96 -2.60
CA VAL A 96 -6.88 7.74 -3.35
C VAL A 96 -6.90 8.01 -4.86
N SER A 97 -5.95 7.43 -5.58
CA SER A 97 -5.95 7.35 -7.04
C SER A 97 -5.63 5.93 -7.47
N THR A 98 -6.38 5.43 -8.44
CA THR A 98 -6.37 4.01 -8.83
C THR A 98 -6.08 3.90 -10.32
N GLY A 99 -5.71 2.71 -10.80
CA GLY A 99 -5.52 2.44 -12.23
C GLY A 99 -4.19 2.94 -12.83
N VAL A 100 -3.24 3.40 -12.02
CA VAL A 100 -1.94 3.88 -12.53
C VAL A 100 -1.08 2.70 -12.98
N LEU A 101 -0.83 2.59 -14.28
CA LEU A 101 -0.15 1.43 -14.89
C LEU A 101 -0.86 0.10 -14.56
N GLU A 102 -2.20 0.13 -14.56
CA GLU A 102 -3.03 -1.01 -14.15
C GLU A 102 -2.67 -2.30 -14.91
N THR A 103 -2.51 -2.20 -16.23
CA THR A 103 -2.26 -3.36 -17.10
C THR A 103 -0.92 -4.00 -16.76
N GLU A 104 0.12 -3.18 -16.59
CA GLU A 104 1.47 -3.59 -16.25
C GLU A 104 1.53 -4.22 -14.85
N CYS A 105 0.89 -3.57 -13.87
CA CYS A 105 0.80 -4.07 -12.50
C CYS A 105 0.10 -5.43 -12.44
N LYS A 106 -1.03 -5.57 -13.14
CA LYS A 106 -1.78 -6.83 -13.23
C LYS A 106 -0.95 -7.92 -13.90
N CYS A 107 -0.27 -7.60 -14.99
CA CYS A 107 0.58 -8.54 -15.72
C CYS A 107 1.72 -9.06 -14.82
N LEU A 108 2.35 -8.17 -14.04
CA LEU A 108 3.43 -8.53 -13.11
C LEU A 108 2.97 -9.58 -12.08
N VAL A 109 1.82 -9.36 -11.44
CA VAL A 109 1.28 -10.29 -10.43
C VAL A 109 0.89 -11.62 -11.07
N GLN A 110 0.23 -11.59 -12.23
CA GLN A 110 -0.18 -12.81 -12.95
C GLN A 110 1.01 -13.65 -13.38
N ASN A 111 2.06 -13.03 -13.92
CA ASN A 111 3.26 -13.72 -14.37
C ASN A 111 4.00 -14.38 -13.20
N PHE A 112 4.08 -13.70 -12.05
CA PHE A 112 4.67 -14.25 -10.84
C PHE A 112 3.98 -15.54 -10.36
N PHE A 113 2.64 -15.56 -10.33
CA PHE A 113 1.91 -16.77 -9.95
C PHE A 113 1.94 -17.85 -11.03
N ARG A 114 1.94 -17.48 -12.32
CA ARG A 114 2.04 -18.45 -13.42
C ARG A 114 3.36 -19.21 -13.40
N ALA A 115 4.48 -18.53 -13.10
CA ALA A 115 5.80 -19.14 -13.04
C ALA A 115 6.01 -20.12 -11.86
N ARG A 116 5.04 -20.21 -10.94
CA ARG A 116 5.11 -21.05 -9.72
C ARG A 116 4.01 -22.11 -9.67
N ARG A 117 3.28 -22.29 -10.77
CA ARG A 117 2.31 -23.35 -10.99
C ARG A 117 2.94 -24.51 -11.74
#